data_AF-A0AAD4ZZV2-F1
#
_entry.id   AF-A0AAD4ZZV2-F1
#
_cell.length_a   1.000
_cell.length_b   1.000
_cell.length_c   1.000
_cell.angle_alpha   90.00
_cell.angle_beta   90.00
_cell.angle_gamma   90.00
#
_symmetry.space_group_name_H-M   'P 1'
#
loop_
_entity.id
_entity.type
_entity.pdbx_description
1 polymer ?
#
loop_
_entity_poly.entity_id
_entity_poly.type
_entity_poly.pdbx_seq_one_letter_code
_entity_poly.pdbx_strand_id
1 'polypeptide(L)'
;RGEVLLVHSSGSDPCLSDTACWFATWLSELGFSVSLDLWNRATVNAMGPIPWLHSQLQRIQKCSGKILVLLSHDAMLRAEACYESWRVGMYREDSKLNRKPWHWNNDVFSSAINSLISARLQGGATERFALVQMGSEELTLPELFEGLKIFQLPSESQRLLTDL
;
A
#
# COMPACT_ATOMS: atom_id res chain seq x y z
N ARG A 1 9.43 11.22 15.82
CA ARG A 1 9.22 9.97 15.05
C ARG A 1 8.22 10.26 13.93
N GLY A 2 8.28 9.52 12.83
CA GLY A 2 7.56 9.82 11.60
C GLY A 2 6.07 9.45 11.60
N GLU A 3 5.39 9.85 10.52
CA GLU A 3 4.05 9.37 10.15
C GLU A 3 4.19 8.12 9.27
N VAL A 4 3.38 7.10 9.55
CA VAL A 4 3.37 5.84 8.80
C VAL A 4 1.95 5.53 8.34
N LEU A 5 1.79 5.24 7.05
CA LEU A 5 0.56 4.69 6.50
C LEU A 5 0.79 3.21 6.20
N LEU A 6 0.07 2.34 6.90
CA LEU A 6 0.12 0.90 6.64
C LEU A 6 -0.99 0.51 5.66
N VAL A 7 -0.60 -0.16 4.60
CA VAL A 7 -1.48 -0.62 3.52
C VAL A 7 -1.36 -2.14 3.42
N HIS A 8 -2.48 -2.84 3.41
CA HIS A 8 -2.55 -4.29 3.22
C HIS A 8 -3.66 -4.62 2.24
N SER A 9 -3.61 -5.80 1.62
CA SER A 9 -4.69 -6.22 0.74
C SER A 9 -5.92 -6.61 1.55
N SER A 10 -7.10 -6.17 1.11
CA SER A 10 -8.40 -6.41 1.76
C SER A 10 -8.98 -7.81 1.45
N GLY A 11 -8.12 -8.77 1.10
CA GLY A 11 -8.53 -10.12 0.69
C GLY A 11 -9.23 -10.90 1.81
N SER A 12 -9.70 -12.10 1.46
CA SER A 12 -10.41 -13.00 2.39
C SER A 12 -9.53 -13.65 3.45
N ASP A 13 -8.26 -13.23 3.59
CA ASP A 13 -7.34 -13.77 4.57
C ASP A 13 -7.40 -12.96 5.89
N PRO A 14 -8.10 -13.47 6.93
CA PRO A 14 -8.16 -12.79 8.23
C PRO A 14 -6.78 -12.68 8.90
N CYS A 15 -5.87 -13.63 8.64
CA CYS A 15 -4.53 -13.61 9.24
C CYS A 15 -3.73 -12.37 8.80
N LEU A 16 -3.91 -11.90 7.57
CA LEU A 16 -3.26 -10.69 7.08
C LEU A 16 -3.79 -9.43 7.77
N SER A 17 -5.09 -9.36 8.03
CA SER A 17 -5.70 -8.24 8.76
C SER A 17 -5.21 -8.18 10.22
N ASP A 18 -5.13 -9.34 10.87
CA ASP A 18 -4.59 -9.44 12.23
C ASP A 18 -3.10 -9.07 12.27
N THR A 19 -2.32 -9.51 11.28
CA THR A 19 -0.91 -9.14 11.12
C THR A 19 -0.75 -7.63 10.90
N ALA A 20 -1.60 -7.02 10.08
CA ALA A 20 -1.59 -5.57 9.86
C ALA A 20 -1.90 -4.80 11.15
N CYS A 21 -2.92 -5.23 11.91
CA CYS A 21 -3.24 -4.66 13.22
C CYS A 21 -2.10 -4.80 14.22
N TRP A 22 -1.52 -6.00 14.35
CA TRP A 22 -0.38 -6.25 15.24
C TRP A 22 0.81 -5.36 14.88
N PHE A 23 1.13 -5.28 13.59
CA PHE A 23 2.26 -4.49 13.11
C PHE A 23 2.04 -2.98 13.31
N ALA A 24 0.82 -2.50 13.08
CA ALA A 24 0.45 -1.12 13.40
C ALA A 24 0.57 -0.82 14.90
N THR A 25 0.13 -1.73 15.77
CA THR A 25 0.30 -1.61 17.22
C THR A 25 1.78 -1.54 17.59
N TRP A 26 2.60 -2.44 17.07
CA TRP A 26 4.05 -2.47 17.33
C TRP A 26 4.74 -1.15 16.94
N LEU A 27 4.44 -0.61 15.76
CA LEU A 27 4.94 0.71 15.33
C LEU A 27 4.41 1.85 16.22
N SER A 28 3.15 1.79 16.63
CA SER A 28 2.54 2.80 17.51
C SER A 28 3.15 2.78 18.92
N GLU A 29 3.44 1.61 19.49
CA GLU A 29 4.11 1.46 20.79
C GLU A 29 5.55 1.99 20.76
N LEU A 30 6.19 1.88 19.59
CA LEU A 30 7.46 2.54 19.34
C LEU A 30 7.30 4.05 19.16
N GLY A 31 6.10 4.62 19.12
CA GLY A 31 5.85 6.06 19.07
C GLY A 31 5.79 6.66 17.67
N PHE A 32 5.56 5.85 16.63
CA PHE A 32 5.17 6.35 15.30
C PHE A 32 3.68 6.70 15.28
N SER A 33 3.30 7.69 14.49
CA SER A 33 1.88 7.96 14.21
C SER A 33 1.45 7.06 13.06
N VAL A 34 0.69 6.01 13.36
CA VAL A 34 0.30 4.99 12.37
C VAL A 34 -1.14 5.19 11.92
N SER A 35 -1.34 5.25 10.62
CA SER A 35 -2.65 5.24 9.97
C SER A 35 -2.88 3.88 9.32
N LEU A 36 -4.00 3.24 9.68
CA LEU A 36 -4.44 1.94 9.17
C LEU A 36 -5.96 2.01 8.97
N ASP A 37 -6.46 1.52 7.84
CA ASP A 37 -7.88 1.53 7.50
C ASP A 37 -8.71 0.67 8.47
N LEU A 38 -8.16 -0.46 8.93
CA LEU A 38 -8.78 -1.32 9.96
C LEU A 38 -9.04 -0.60 11.29
N TRP A 39 -8.21 0.40 11.65
CA TRP A 39 -8.40 1.25 12.83
C TRP A 39 -9.36 2.43 12.56
N ASN A 40 -9.59 2.76 11.29
CA ASN A 40 -10.35 3.93 10.87
C ASN A 40 -11.63 3.57 10.08
N ARG A 41 -12.18 2.36 10.30
CA ARG A 41 -13.32 1.82 9.52
C ARG A 41 -14.51 2.76 9.45
N ALA A 42 -14.88 3.41 10.57
CA ALA A 42 -16.00 4.35 10.59
C ALA A 42 -15.79 5.51 9.61
N THR A 43 -14.59 6.11 9.63
CA THR A 43 -14.21 7.21 8.74
C THR A 43 -14.10 6.74 7.29
N VAL A 44 -13.45 5.60 7.04
CA VAL A 44 -13.32 4.99 5.71
C VAL A 44 -14.70 4.71 5.11
N ASN A 45 -15.63 4.17 5.89
CA ASN A 45 -17.00 3.89 5.45
C ASN A 45 -17.80 5.17 5.20
N ALA A 46 -17.57 6.22 5.99
CA ALA A 46 -18.31 7.49 5.85
C ALA A 46 -17.87 8.30 4.63
N MET A 47 -16.56 8.41 4.36
CA MET A 47 -16.03 9.25 3.27
C MET A 47 -15.63 8.45 2.02
N GLY A 48 -15.57 7.13 2.13
CA GLY A 48 -15.03 6.25 1.12
C GLY A 48 -13.51 6.06 1.23
N PRO A 49 -12.98 4.95 0.68
CA PRO A 49 -11.58 4.59 0.81
C PRO A 49 -10.63 5.49 0.01
N ILE A 50 -11.04 5.98 -1.17
CA ILE A 50 -10.22 6.89 -1.98
C ILE A 50 -10.05 8.24 -1.25
N PRO A 51 -11.12 8.95 -0.81
CA PRO A 51 -10.94 10.21 -0.09
C PRO A 51 -10.20 10.04 1.24
N TRP A 52 -10.43 8.94 1.95
CA TRP A 52 -9.69 8.62 3.18
C TRP A 52 -8.20 8.44 2.89
N LEU A 53 -7.83 7.62 1.90
CA LEU A 53 -6.44 7.41 1.53
C LEU A 53 -5.78 8.72 1.13
N HIS A 54 -6.44 9.53 0.29
CA HIS A 54 -5.91 10.82 -0.14
C HIS A 54 -5.60 11.72 1.07
N SER A 55 -6.46 11.74 2.09
CA SER A 55 -6.20 12.49 3.33
C SER A 55 -4.95 11.99 4.06
N GLN A 56 -4.71 10.68 4.10
CA GLN A 56 -3.52 10.12 4.73
C GLN A 56 -2.25 10.40 3.91
N LEU A 57 -2.31 10.29 2.58
CA LEU A 57 -1.19 10.62 1.68
C LEU A 57 -0.74 12.09 1.85
N GLN A 58 -1.69 13.01 2.01
CA GLN A 58 -1.40 14.42 2.27
C GLN A 58 -0.69 14.62 3.62
N ARG A 59 -1.07 13.87 4.67
CA ARG A 59 -0.38 13.90 5.97
C ARG A 59 1.03 13.36 5.86
N ILE A 60 1.19 12.20 5.22
CA ILE A 60 2.49 11.57 4.95
C ILE A 60 3.42 12.54 4.21
N GLN A 61 2.91 13.22 3.17
CA GLN A 61 3.70 14.19 2.41
C GLN A 61 4.16 15.39 3.26
N LYS A 62 3.29 15.91 4.15
CA LYS A 62 3.63 17.05 5.02
C LYS A 62 4.67 16.72 6.10
N CYS A 63 4.66 15.49 6.60
CA CYS A 63 5.53 15.05 7.68
C CYS A 63 6.73 14.22 7.20
N SER A 64 6.98 14.16 5.88
CA SER A 64 7.99 13.29 5.28
C SER A 64 7.90 11.84 5.76
N GLY A 65 6.66 11.36 5.94
CA GLY A 65 6.37 10.00 6.42
C GLY A 65 6.56 8.93 5.35
N LYS A 66 6.23 7.70 5.72
CA LYS A 66 6.41 6.51 4.88
C LYS A 66 5.12 5.72 4.72
N ILE A 67 4.94 5.16 3.52
CA ILE A 67 3.85 4.25 3.20
C ILE A 67 4.43 2.85 3.17
N LEU A 68 3.96 1.99 4.07
CA LEU A 68 4.37 0.60 4.16
C LEU A 68 3.30 -0.27 3.51
N VAL A 69 3.70 -1.05 2.51
CA VAL A 69 2.83 -2.04 1.87
C VAL A 69 3.18 -3.41 2.43
N LEU A 70 2.24 -4.02 3.14
CA LEU A 70 2.35 -5.38 3.63
C LEU A 70 2.21 -6.35 2.46
N LEU A 71 3.26 -7.15 2.24
CA LEU A 71 3.29 -8.17 1.20
C LEU A 71 2.54 -9.41 1.66
N SER A 72 1.72 -9.92 0.74
CA SER A 72 1.01 -11.20 0.81
C SER A 72 0.81 -11.69 -0.62
N HIS A 73 0.50 -12.98 -0.80
CA HIS A 73 0.22 -13.49 -2.14
C HIS A 73 -0.91 -12.70 -2.84
N ASP A 74 -1.98 -12.35 -2.10
CA ASP A 74 -3.09 -11.54 -2.62
C ASP A 74 -2.65 -10.10 -2.96
N ALA A 75 -1.85 -9.46 -2.12
CA ALA A 75 -1.33 -8.11 -2.40
C ALA A 75 -0.52 -8.08 -3.71
N MET A 76 0.24 -9.13 -3.98
CA MET A 76 1.10 -9.25 -5.15
C MET A 76 0.27 -9.44 -6.43
N LEU A 77 -0.68 -10.38 -6.41
CA LEU A 77 -1.61 -10.60 -7.52
C LEU A 77 -2.42 -9.33 -7.84
N ARG A 78 -2.89 -8.63 -6.81
CA ARG A 78 -3.67 -7.40 -6.98
C ARG A 78 -2.83 -6.23 -7.49
N ALA A 79 -1.59 -6.11 -7.03
CA ALA A 79 -0.67 -5.08 -7.50
C ALA A 79 -0.32 -5.30 -8.99
N GLU A 80 -0.02 -6.53 -9.37
CA GLU A 80 0.24 -6.92 -10.77
C GLU A 80 -0.98 -6.63 -11.66
N ALA A 81 -2.16 -7.09 -11.26
CA ALA A 81 -3.39 -6.84 -12.01
C ALA A 81 -3.70 -5.33 -12.18
N CYS A 82 -3.41 -4.53 -11.14
CA CYS A 82 -3.57 -3.08 -11.21
C CYS A 82 -2.57 -2.44 -12.17
N TYR A 83 -1.32 -2.88 -12.13
CA TYR A 83 -0.26 -2.36 -12.98
C TYR A 83 -0.48 -2.71 -14.45
N GLU A 84 -0.81 -3.96 -14.75
CA GLU A 84 -1.14 -4.42 -16.11
C GLU A 84 -2.37 -3.70 -16.66
N SER A 85 -3.41 -3.49 -15.84
CA SER A 85 -4.56 -2.68 -16.25
C SER A 85 -4.18 -1.23 -16.56
N TRP A 86 -3.28 -0.64 -15.78
CA TRP A 86 -2.79 0.71 -16.04
C TRP A 86 -2.00 0.77 -17.35
N ARG A 87 -1.11 -0.22 -17.60
CA ARG A 87 -0.35 -0.34 -18.86
C ARG A 87 -1.27 -0.44 -20.07
N VAL A 88 -2.24 -1.37 -20.05
CA VAL A 88 -3.23 -1.54 -21.13
C VAL A 88 -4.07 -0.27 -21.32
N GLY A 89 -4.39 0.43 -20.24
CA GLY A 89 -5.09 1.71 -20.26
C GLY A 89 -4.33 2.83 -20.97
N MET A 90 -2.99 2.88 -20.87
CA MET A 90 -2.16 3.83 -21.62
C MET A 90 -2.20 3.58 -23.14
N TYR A 91 -2.38 2.34 -23.59
CA TYR A 91 -2.39 1.99 -25.02
C TYR A 91 -3.76 2.11 -25.70
N ARG A 92 -4.82 2.49 -24.97
CA ARG A 92 -6.20 2.59 -25.48
C ARG A 92 -6.78 4.00 -25.37
N GLU A 93 -6.05 5.01 -25.82
CA GLU A 93 -6.57 6.40 -25.82
C GLU A 93 -7.65 6.66 -26.88
N ASP A 94 -7.90 5.73 -27.83
CA ASP A 94 -8.69 6.01 -29.04
C ASP A 94 -10.04 5.28 -29.22
N SER A 95 -10.59 4.57 -28.22
CA SER A 95 -11.91 3.95 -28.42
C SER A 95 -12.90 4.16 -27.28
N LYS A 96 -13.94 4.94 -27.58
CA LYS A 96 -15.22 5.08 -26.85
C LYS A 96 -16.02 3.77 -26.81
N LEU A 97 -15.39 2.62 -26.60
CA LEU A 97 -16.10 1.36 -26.38
C LEU A 97 -16.15 1.05 -24.89
N ASN A 98 -17.31 1.33 -24.30
CA ASN A 98 -17.90 0.67 -23.16
C ASN A 98 -16.86 0.17 -22.12
N ARG A 99 -16.32 1.10 -21.34
CA ARG A 99 -15.61 0.79 -20.09
C ARG A 99 -16.58 0.00 -19.22
N LYS A 100 -16.60 -1.34 -19.32
CA LYS A 100 -17.12 -2.14 -18.22
C LYS A 100 -16.32 -1.66 -17.01
N PRO A 101 -16.97 -1.11 -15.96
CA PRO A 101 -16.28 -0.82 -14.73
C PRO A 101 -15.88 -2.20 -14.22
N TRP A 102 -14.66 -2.62 -14.51
CA TRP A 102 -14.08 -3.78 -13.87
C TRP A 102 -14.23 -3.51 -12.39
N HIS A 103 -14.81 -4.47 -11.66
CA HIS A 103 -15.03 -4.37 -10.22
C HIS A 103 -13.67 -4.33 -9.52
N TRP A 104 -12.95 -3.21 -9.66
CA TRP A 104 -11.93 -2.83 -8.73
C TRP A 104 -12.65 -2.79 -7.40
N ASN A 105 -12.15 -3.59 -6.47
CA ASN A 105 -12.48 -3.37 -5.08
C ASN A 105 -12.05 -1.93 -4.82
N ASN A 106 -13.01 -1.00 -4.80
CA ASN A 106 -12.79 0.41 -4.49
C ASN A 106 -12.43 0.40 -3.01
N ASP A 107 -11.20 0.04 -2.71
CA ASP A 107 -10.66 -0.11 -1.39
C ASP A 107 -9.35 0.64 -1.26
N VAL A 108 -8.86 0.68 -0.03
CA VAL A 108 -7.66 1.42 0.32
C VAL A 108 -6.43 0.86 -0.41
N PHE A 109 -6.34 -0.48 -0.55
CA PHE A 109 -5.20 -1.13 -1.19
C PHE A 109 -5.07 -0.74 -2.66
N SER A 110 -6.10 -0.96 -3.48
CA SER A 110 -6.07 -0.63 -4.90
C SER A 110 -5.84 0.86 -5.14
N SER A 111 -6.38 1.71 -4.25
CA SER A 111 -6.14 3.16 -4.30
C SER A 111 -4.68 3.52 -3.98
N ALA A 112 -4.05 2.81 -3.05
CA ALA A 112 -2.65 3.00 -2.69
C ALA A 112 -1.71 2.51 -3.81
N ILE A 113 -2.04 1.39 -4.46
CA ILE A 113 -1.31 0.89 -5.63
C ILE A 113 -1.38 1.90 -6.79
N ASN A 114 -2.55 2.48 -7.08
CA ASN A 114 -2.66 3.57 -8.06
C ASN A 114 -1.78 4.77 -7.69
N SER A 115 -1.70 5.11 -6.40
CA SER A 115 -0.84 6.18 -5.91
C SER A 115 0.65 5.86 -6.06
N LEU A 116 1.04 4.59 -5.87
CA LEU A 116 2.40 4.11 -6.11
C LEU A 116 2.78 4.20 -7.59
N ILE A 117 1.90 3.77 -8.49
CA ILE A 117 2.09 3.91 -9.95
C ILE A 117 2.37 5.38 -10.29
N SER A 118 1.53 6.28 -9.77
CA SER A 118 1.69 7.72 -9.99
C SER A 118 3.01 8.26 -9.41
N ALA A 119 3.41 7.81 -8.21
CA ALA A 119 4.67 8.20 -7.58
C ALA A 119 5.89 7.70 -8.36
N ARG A 120 5.81 6.52 -8.99
CA ARG A 120 6.87 5.99 -9.84
C ARG A 120 7.10 6.84 -11.08
N LEU A 121 6.02 7.25 -11.76
CA LEU A 121 6.12 8.15 -12.91
C LEU A 121 6.75 9.50 -12.57
N GLN A 122 6.62 9.93 -11.31
CA GLN A 122 7.19 11.18 -10.79
C GLN A 122 8.60 11.00 -10.20
N GLY A 123 9.14 9.78 -10.16
CA GLY A 123 10.45 9.48 -9.58
C GLY A 123 10.51 9.60 -8.05
N GLY A 124 9.37 9.55 -7.36
CA GLY A 124 9.26 9.74 -5.90
C GLY A 124 8.82 8.48 -5.13
N ALA A 125 8.81 7.31 -5.79
CA ALA A 125 8.28 6.09 -5.21
C ALA A 125 9.21 5.49 -4.15
N THR A 126 10.52 5.48 -4.40
CA THR A 126 11.52 4.85 -3.51
C THR A 126 11.73 5.60 -2.20
N GLU A 127 11.40 6.89 -2.17
CA GLU A 127 11.46 7.73 -0.97
C GLU A 127 10.21 7.53 -0.11
N ARG A 128 9.04 7.34 -0.75
CA ARG A 128 7.73 7.36 -0.06
C ARG A 128 7.20 5.97 0.27
N PHE A 129 7.49 4.96 -0.54
CA PHE A 129 6.98 3.61 -0.38
C PHE A 129 8.08 2.64 0.01
N ALA A 130 7.73 1.73 0.92
CA ALA A 130 8.52 0.54 1.21
C ALA A 130 7.62 -0.67 1.37
N LEU A 131 8.20 -1.84 1.16
CA LEU A 131 7.52 -3.12 1.23
C LEU A 131 7.93 -3.83 2.51
N VAL A 132 6.95 -4.44 3.18
CA VAL A 132 7.17 -5.19 4.41
C VAL A 132 6.71 -6.61 4.18
N GLN A 133 7.60 -7.57 4.40
CA GLN A 133 7.30 -8.97 4.32
C GLN A 133 7.35 -9.59 5.71
N MET A 134 6.29 -10.31 6.07
CA MET A 134 6.23 -11.08 7.32
C MET A 134 6.55 -12.53 7.01
N GLY A 135 7.63 -13.06 7.60
CA GLY A 135 8.07 -14.44 7.36
C GLY A 135 9.02 -14.61 6.18
N SER A 136 9.28 -15.86 5.80
CA SER A 136 10.36 -16.27 4.91
C SER A 136 9.88 -16.82 3.55
N GLU A 137 8.64 -16.55 3.17
CA GLU A 137 8.11 -17.03 1.89
C GLU A 137 8.85 -16.37 0.72
N GLU A 138 9.21 -17.14 -0.31
CA GLU A 138 9.74 -16.52 -1.53
C GLU A 138 8.57 -16.00 -2.37
N LEU A 139 8.43 -14.67 -2.42
CA LEU A 139 7.41 -14.00 -3.22
C LEU A 139 8.04 -13.46 -4.51
N THR A 140 7.51 -13.84 -5.67
CA THR A 140 7.94 -13.29 -6.96
C THR A 140 7.43 -11.87 -7.10
N LEU A 141 8.33 -10.89 -7.01
CA LEU A 141 8.00 -9.47 -6.99
C LEU A 141 7.41 -8.98 -8.33
N PRO A 142 6.28 -8.25 -8.35
CA PRO A 142 5.73 -7.64 -9.56
C PRO A 142 6.63 -6.49 -10.01
N GLU A 143 6.61 -6.18 -11.32
CA GLU A 143 7.41 -5.09 -11.91
C GLU A 143 7.19 -3.76 -11.15
N LEU A 144 5.95 -3.51 -10.72
CA LEU A 144 5.55 -2.32 -9.98
C LEU A 144 6.30 -2.10 -8.65
N PHE A 145 6.82 -3.18 -8.06
CA PHE A 145 7.48 -3.14 -6.76
C PHE A 145 9.01 -3.16 -6.86
N GLU A 146 9.58 -3.45 -8.02
CA GLU A 146 11.03 -3.44 -8.25
C GLU A 146 11.75 -2.16 -7.77
N GLY A 147 12.92 -2.31 -7.14
CA GLY A 147 13.68 -1.16 -6.64
C GLY A 147 13.08 -0.43 -5.41
N LEU A 148 11.87 -0.77 -4.96
CA LEU A 148 11.40 -0.36 -3.63
C LEU A 148 12.20 -1.11 -2.56
N LYS A 149 12.40 -0.47 -1.40
CA LYS A 149 13.01 -1.12 -0.25
C LYS A 149 12.09 -2.21 0.29
N ILE A 150 12.64 -3.41 0.50
CA ILE A 150 11.95 -4.52 1.14
C ILE A 150 12.58 -4.74 2.51
N PHE A 151 11.72 -4.89 3.52
CA PHE A 151 12.09 -5.24 4.88
C PHE A 151 11.45 -6.57 5.28
N GLN A 152 12.27 -7.56 5.57
CA GLN A 152 11.86 -8.88 6.05
C GLN A 152 11.79 -8.89 7.58
N LEU A 153 10.59 -8.99 8.14
CA LEU A 153 10.39 -9.02 9.58
C LEU A 153 10.24 -10.45 10.11
N PRO A 154 10.77 -10.74 11.31
CA PRO A 154 11.33 -9.78 12.28
C PRO A 154 12.82 -9.41 12.08
N SER A 155 13.55 -10.10 11.20
CA SER A 155 15.00 -10.02 11.05
C SER A 155 15.54 -8.61 10.75
N GLU A 156 14.82 -7.82 9.98
CA GLU A 156 15.23 -6.48 9.54
C GLU A 156 14.51 -5.34 10.29
N SER A 157 13.96 -5.61 11.48
CA SER A 157 13.23 -4.63 12.28
C SER A 157 14.04 -3.35 12.54
N GLN A 158 15.32 -3.45 12.91
CA GLN A 158 16.18 -2.26 13.11
C GLN A 158 16.41 -1.46 11.82
N ARG A 159 16.54 -2.14 10.68
CA ARG A 159 16.73 -1.52 9.37
C ARG A 159 15.47 -0.76 8.95
N LEU A 160 14.30 -1.34 9.18
CA LEU A 160 13.01 -0.67 9.00
C LEU A 160 12.92 0.57 9.88
N LEU A 161 13.18 0.45 11.18
CA LEU A 161 13.07 1.57 12.13
C LEU A 161 14.04 2.72 11.85
N THR A 162 15.14 2.45 11.16
CA THR A 162 16.10 3.47 10.71
C THR A 162 15.62 4.19 9.44
N ASP A 163 14.79 3.54 8.62
CA ASP A 163 14.21 4.13 7.39
C ASP A 163 12.96 4.98 7.67
N LEU A 164 12.26 4.71 8.77
CA LEU A 164 11.03 5.39 9.24
C LEU A 164 11.31 6.63 10.11
#